data_AF-A0AAD4D5T7-F1
#
_entry.id   AF-A0AAD4D5T7-F1
#
_cell.length_a   1.000
_cell.length_b   1.000
_cell.length_c   1.000
_cell.angle_alpha   90.00
_cell.angle_beta   90.00
_cell.angle_gamma   90.00
#
_symmetry.space_group_name_H-M   'P 1'
#
loop_
_entity.id
_entity.type
_entity.pdbx_description
1 polymer ?
#
loop_
_entity_poly.entity_id
_entity_poly.type
_entity_poly.pdbx_seq_one_letter_code
_entity_poly.pdbx_strand_id
1 'polypeptide(L)'
;MSPTLYRFIAAEGLIHLLDRKTIASSTTPDPNIRPPPHPIATSASPQHLIVHAVHNSTSTLNGTAPVVSNFATKEISSFNHLVCDFDETITDHDTTSSFDTLACRVRPETDYQEPQMTWSEILQAYLDDLEKVDVSDLCHLIRPLDPPPATTVMETGASQDMTEMPTVQISSPPIAAAGKEQESQLHHPKPKSNTPPLQSITSSTPKKNHTIQPPSKQHHLLDPKVRELQCHIDGRTFTPEPELPVPKIPSLQPWIHSQVRKRAVEKVSLDRVYESGNLVGLTRSQIRQFGRECIKLRPGMVEFLRRFVQEQDRLEQEQELKENEMESQAAAAAGDNEATTGSDSHHPSGSGSGSVPSSSSNNTRGQLWILSVNWSQDLIRGAMDQVFGSEEATAKYLPDSNLICSNLEFAEEGHEILARRRKSEPSTTCTTANTTDSSTMATDNNKEQGGDGDNNSCVHHTSGKVDVNILTGTDKLHAFRDIQRRFAVQHDLAPFETKWAYFGDSTTDLGCLVEADVGIIIGKSKSLLSECERSGIQVVDLVERK
;
A
#
# COMPACT_ATOMS: atom_id res chain seq x y z
N MET A 1 -2.20 10.14 -21.27
CA MET A 1 -3.62 9.73 -21.26
C MET A 1 -4.08 9.77 -19.82
N SER A 2 -5.32 10.17 -19.55
CA SER A 2 -5.87 10.02 -18.20
C SER A 2 -5.94 8.54 -17.83
N PRO A 3 -5.64 8.17 -16.58
CA PRO A 3 -5.82 6.80 -16.11
C PRO A 3 -7.31 6.45 -16.15
N THR A 4 -7.61 5.19 -16.45
CA THR A 4 -8.96 4.64 -16.45
C THR A 4 -9.06 3.57 -15.37
N LEU A 5 -10.01 3.72 -14.47
CA LEU A 5 -10.37 2.74 -13.45
C LEU A 5 -11.68 2.06 -13.83
N TYR A 6 -11.81 0.79 -13.47
CA TYR A 6 -13.02 0.01 -13.69
C TYR A 6 -13.80 -0.14 -12.40
N ARG A 7 -15.12 -0.02 -12.42
CA ARG A 7 -15.94 -0.13 -11.21
C ARG A 7 -16.94 -1.26 -11.30
N PHE A 8 -16.96 -2.10 -10.26
CA PHE A 8 -18.03 -3.06 -9.99
C PHE A 8 -18.89 -2.54 -8.84
N ILE A 9 -20.18 -2.35 -9.10
CA ILE A 9 -21.14 -1.95 -8.06
C ILE A 9 -21.28 -3.04 -6.98
N ALA A 10 -21.20 -4.30 -7.40
CA ALA A 10 -21.34 -5.48 -6.56
C ALA A 10 -20.22 -6.47 -6.92
N ALA A 11 -19.69 -7.19 -5.93
CA ALA A 11 -18.53 -8.05 -6.13
C ALA A 11 -18.85 -9.28 -6.99
N GLU A 12 -20.13 -9.63 -7.15
CA GLU A 12 -20.63 -10.76 -7.94
C GLU A 12 -20.17 -10.69 -9.40
N GLY A 13 -20.08 -9.49 -9.96
CA GLY A 13 -19.63 -9.28 -11.34
C GLY A 13 -18.17 -9.65 -11.58
N LEU A 14 -17.35 -9.74 -10.52
CA LEU A 14 -15.94 -10.13 -10.61
C LEU A 14 -15.77 -11.56 -11.11
N ILE A 15 -16.74 -12.43 -10.84
CA ILE A 15 -16.71 -13.84 -11.20
C ILE A 15 -16.52 -14.03 -12.72
N HIS A 16 -17.03 -13.09 -13.52
CA HIS A 16 -16.94 -13.11 -14.98
C HIS A 16 -15.56 -12.73 -15.52
N LEU A 17 -14.68 -12.15 -14.70
CA LEU A 17 -13.33 -11.78 -15.13
C LEU A 17 -12.44 -13.00 -15.36
N LEU A 18 -12.72 -14.11 -14.69
CA LEU A 18 -11.94 -15.35 -14.79
C LEU A 18 -12.55 -16.38 -15.76
N ASP A 19 -13.76 -16.13 -16.30
CA ASP A 19 -14.40 -17.08 -17.23
C ASP A 19 -13.83 -16.96 -18.66
N ARG A 20 -12.77 -17.72 -18.94
CA ARG A 20 -12.15 -17.78 -20.28
C ARG A 20 -13.08 -18.39 -21.34
N LYS A 21 -14.07 -19.21 -20.98
CA LYS A 21 -14.97 -19.84 -21.97
C LYS A 21 -15.88 -18.82 -22.64
N THR A 22 -16.24 -17.75 -21.92
CA THR A 22 -16.99 -16.64 -22.49
C THR A 22 -16.16 -15.87 -23.52
N ILE A 23 -14.84 -15.78 -23.33
CA ILE A 23 -13.96 -15.02 -24.23
C ILE A 23 -13.69 -15.80 -25.52
N ALA A 24 -13.36 -17.09 -25.42
CA ALA A 24 -12.96 -17.91 -26.56
C ALA A 24 -14.11 -18.21 -27.56
N SER A 25 -15.36 -18.23 -27.11
CA SER A 25 -16.53 -18.54 -27.96
C SER A 25 -16.97 -17.38 -28.87
N SER A 26 -16.46 -16.16 -28.66
CA SER A 26 -16.85 -14.99 -29.48
C SER A 26 -15.99 -14.77 -30.74
N THR A 27 -14.93 -15.56 -30.92
CA THR A 27 -13.94 -15.37 -32.00
C THR A 27 -13.97 -16.44 -33.09
N THR A 28 -14.96 -17.34 -33.12
CA THR A 28 -15.15 -18.16 -34.33
C THR A 28 -15.50 -17.22 -35.49
N PRO A 29 -14.62 -17.10 -36.50
CA PRO A 29 -14.92 -16.28 -37.68
C PRO A 29 -16.19 -16.84 -38.31
N ASP A 30 -17.17 -15.98 -38.59
CA ASP A 30 -18.33 -16.38 -39.39
C ASP A 30 -17.80 -17.00 -40.70
N PRO A 31 -18.05 -18.31 -40.95
CA PRO A 31 -17.54 -18.98 -42.14
C PRO A 31 -18.08 -18.37 -43.45
N ASN A 32 -19.09 -17.49 -43.38
CA ASN A 32 -19.66 -16.80 -44.54
C ASN A 32 -19.02 -15.44 -44.85
N ILE A 33 -18.15 -14.91 -43.99
CA ILE A 33 -17.44 -13.65 -44.27
C ILE A 33 -16.19 -13.98 -45.07
N ARG A 34 -16.29 -13.84 -46.41
CA ARG A 34 -15.13 -13.95 -47.30
C ARG A 34 -14.08 -12.90 -46.91
N PRO A 35 -12.82 -13.28 -46.68
CA PRO A 35 -11.76 -12.32 -46.44
C PRO A 35 -11.58 -11.40 -47.67
N PRO A 36 -11.33 -10.10 -47.48
CA PRO A 36 -11.13 -9.18 -48.59
C PRO A 36 -9.89 -9.59 -49.41
N PRO A 37 -9.92 -9.45 -50.74
CA PRO A 37 -8.78 -9.77 -51.57
C PRO A 37 -7.70 -8.69 -51.41
N HIS A 38 -6.51 -9.14 -51.01
CA HIS A 38 -5.20 -8.45 -50.94
C HIS A 38 -4.78 -7.87 -49.57
N PRO A 39 -3.65 -8.35 -49.00
CA PRO A 39 -2.98 -7.70 -47.89
C PRO A 39 -2.00 -6.64 -48.44
N ILE A 40 -2.30 -5.36 -48.23
CA ILE A 40 -1.27 -4.31 -48.34
C ILE A 40 -0.50 -4.32 -47.03
N ALA A 41 0.80 -4.65 -47.10
CA ALA A 41 1.71 -4.57 -45.99
C ALA A 41 1.94 -3.11 -45.59
N THR A 42 1.28 -2.66 -44.51
CA THR A 42 1.64 -1.42 -43.80
C THR A 42 2.09 -1.78 -42.39
N SER A 43 3.26 -1.26 -42.01
CA SER A 43 3.88 -1.40 -40.69
C SER A 43 2.90 -1.14 -39.56
N ALA A 44 2.79 -2.11 -38.66
CA ALA A 44 1.92 -2.06 -37.50
C ALA A 44 2.40 -1.00 -36.49
N SER A 45 1.81 0.19 -36.56
CA SER A 45 1.62 1.04 -35.38
C SER A 45 0.40 0.51 -34.60
N PRO A 46 0.42 0.47 -33.25
CA PRO A 46 -0.72 0.01 -32.47
C PRO A 46 -1.92 0.91 -32.77
N GLN A 47 -2.98 0.34 -33.34
CA GLN A 47 -4.23 1.06 -33.55
C GLN A 47 -4.89 1.30 -32.19
N HIS A 48 -4.71 2.51 -31.66
CA HIS A 48 -5.46 3.05 -30.54
C HIS A 48 -6.93 3.20 -30.95
N LEU A 49 -7.83 2.47 -30.30
CA LEU A 49 -9.26 2.61 -30.48
C LEU A 49 -9.84 3.52 -29.39
N ILE A 50 -10.59 4.53 -29.81
CA ILE A 50 -11.31 5.47 -28.96
C ILE A 50 -12.47 4.72 -28.30
N VAL A 51 -12.33 4.44 -27.00
CA VAL A 51 -13.49 4.12 -26.15
C VAL A 51 -14.30 5.40 -26.04
N HIS A 52 -15.50 5.43 -26.61
CA HIS A 52 -16.43 6.53 -26.37
C HIS A 52 -16.81 6.51 -24.89
N ALA A 53 -16.12 7.34 -24.11
CA ALA A 53 -16.60 7.78 -22.82
C ALA A 53 -17.98 8.40 -23.05
N VAL A 54 -19.04 7.75 -22.55
CA VAL A 54 -20.33 8.41 -22.45
C VAL A 54 -20.16 9.47 -21.37
N HIS A 55 -19.78 10.68 -21.78
CA HIS A 55 -19.97 11.85 -20.94
C HIS A 55 -21.44 11.93 -20.54
N ASN A 56 -21.70 12.42 -19.33
CA ASN A 56 -23.02 12.66 -18.72
C ASN A 56 -23.90 13.64 -19.53
N SER A 57 -24.21 13.33 -20.78
CA SER A 57 -25.29 13.93 -21.55
C SER A 57 -26.47 12.97 -21.48
N THR A 58 -27.48 13.38 -20.72
CA THR A 58 -28.80 12.75 -20.48
C THR A 58 -29.66 12.62 -21.74
N SER A 59 -29.13 12.08 -22.83
CA SER A 59 -29.89 11.83 -24.05
C SER A 59 -29.42 10.58 -24.78
N THR A 60 -29.89 9.42 -24.33
CA THR A 60 -29.94 8.20 -25.15
C THR A 60 -31.40 7.85 -25.45
N LEU A 61 -31.96 8.51 -26.46
CA LEU A 61 -33.08 7.96 -27.24
C LEU A 61 -32.52 6.80 -28.06
N ASN A 62 -32.57 5.59 -27.49
CA ASN A 62 -32.50 4.24 -28.09
C ASN A 62 -31.72 3.31 -27.15
N GLY A 63 -32.47 2.58 -26.32
CA GLY A 63 -32.01 1.79 -25.17
C GLY A 63 -31.19 0.53 -25.47
N THR A 64 -30.03 0.66 -26.13
CA THR A 64 -28.98 -0.37 -26.05
C THR A 64 -27.97 0.05 -24.99
N ALA A 65 -27.97 -0.68 -23.87
CA ALA A 65 -26.97 -0.53 -22.83
C ALA A 65 -25.55 -0.65 -23.42
N PRO A 66 -24.56 0.12 -22.93
CA PRO A 66 -23.19 0.01 -23.39
C PRO A 66 -22.72 -1.42 -23.16
N VAL A 67 -22.49 -2.13 -24.26
CA VAL A 67 -21.89 -3.45 -24.27
C VAL A 67 -20.51 -3.29 -23.63
N VAL A 68 -20.30 -3.89 -22.44
CA VAL A 68 -18.94 -4.06 -21.90
C VAL A 68 -18.12 -4.67 -23.01
N SER A 69 -17.19 -3.89 -23.55
CA SER A 69 -16.42 -4.31 -24.71
C SER A 69 -15.66 -5.57 -24.33
N ASN A 70 -15.67 -6.60 -25.18
CA ASN A 70 -14.89 -7.84 -24.98
C ASN A 70 -13.39 -7.56 -24.74
N PHE A 71 -12.94 -6.33 -25.02
CA PHE A 71 -11.59 -5.85 -24.73
C PHE A 71 -11.34 -5.68 -23.23
N ALA A 72 -12.25 -5.03 -22.50
CA ALA A 72 -12.09 -4.79 -21.06
C ALA A 72 -11.98 -6.12 -20.30
N THR A 73 -12.83 -7.10 -20.62
CA THR A 73 -12.76 -8.43 -19.98
C THR A 73 -11.47 -9.18 -20.34
N LYS A 74 -10.98 -9.08 -21.59
CA LYS A 74 -9.71 -9.72 -21.99
C LYS A 74 -8.51 -9.11 -21.29
N GLU A 75 -8.45 -7.78 -21.21
CA GLU A 75 -7.38 -7.07 -20.52
C GLU A 75 -7.39 -7.37 -19.02
N ILE A 76 -8.56 -7.32 -18.40
CA ILE A 76 -8.74 -7.65 -16.97
C ILE A 76 -8.45 -9.14 -16.71
N SER A 77 -8.72 -10.08 -17.62
CA SER A 77 -8.39 -11.50 -17.38
C SER A 77 -6.90 -11.85 -17.50
N SER A 78 -6.05 -10.87 -17.86
CA SER A 78 -4.64 -11.11 -18.22
C SER A 78 -3.63 -10.76 -17.13
N PHE A 79 -4.05 -10.29 -15.95
CA PHE A 79 -3.11 -10.00 -14.87
C PHE A 79 -2.54 -11.27 -14.24
N ASN A 80 -1.29 -11.18 -13.80
CA ASN A 80 -0.59 -12.26 -13.11
C ASN A 80 -0.73 -12.09 -11.61
N HIS A 81 -0.70 -10.85 -11.12
CA HIS A 81 -0.69 -10.55 -9.71
C HIS A 81 -1.92 -9.77 -9.30
N LEU A 82 -2.47 -10.17 -8.17
CA LEU A 82 -3.67 -9.60 -7.59
C LEU A 82 -3.29 -8.97 -6.25
N VAL A 83 -3.61 -7.70 -6.09
CA VAL A 83 -3.45 -6.97 -4.83
C VAL A 83 -4.80 -6.43 -4.41
N CYS A 84 -5.17 -6.64 -3.15
CA CYS A 84 -6.46 -6.20 -2.64
C CYS A 84 -6.28 -5.38 -1.37
N ASP A 85 -7.09 -4.33 -1.23
CA ASP A 85 -7.49 -3.88 0.10
C ASP A 85 -8.32 -4.96 0.80
N PHE A 86 -8.34 -4.95 2.13
CA PHE A 86 -9.12 -5.91 2.90
C PHE A 86 -10.53 -5.40 3.21
N ASP A 87 -10.62 -4.27 3.91
CA ASP A 87 -11.88 -3.80 4.47
C ASP A 87 -12.78 -3.18 3.40
N GLU A 88 -14.07 -3.49 3.41
CA GLU A 88 -15.09 -3.12 2.40
C GLU A 88 -14.78 -3.49 0.93
N THR A 89 -13.55 -3.89 0.60
CA THR A 89 -13.18 -4.51 -0.67
C THR A 89 -13.42 -6.01 -0.65
N ILE A 90 -12.86 -6.72 0.35
CA ILE A 90 -13.07 -8.15 0.57
C ILE A 90 -14.19 -8.39 1.58
N THR A 91 -14.25 -7.61 2.66
CA THR A 91 -15.31 -7.71 3.68
C THR A 91 -16.61 -7.04 3.21
N ASP A 92 -17.74 -7.50 3.72
CA ASP A 92 -19.07 -6.97 3.35
C ASP A 92 -19.38 -5.60 4.01
N HIS A 93 -18.72 -5.26 5.11
CA HIS A 93 -18.83 -3.98 5.82
C HIS A 93 -17.49 -3.57 6.44
N ASP A 94 -17.35 -2.29 6.82
CA ASP A 94 -16.26 -1.80 7.67
C ASP A 94 -16.18 -2.63 8.94
N THR A 95 -15.01 -3.22 9.15
CA THR A 95 -14.80 -4.13 10.26
C THR A 95 -14.18 -3.43 11.46
N THR A 96 -13.87 -2.12 11.44
CA THR A 96 -12.95 -1.41 12.38
C THR A 96 -13.26 -1.67 13.86
N SER A 97 -14.54 -1.79 14.23
CA SER A 97 -14.99 -2.11 15.60
C SER A 97 -14.82 -3.58 16.02
N SER A 98 -14.33 -4.45 15.14
CA SER A 98 -14.18 -5.90 15.37
C SER A 98 -13.19 -6.20 16.48
N PHE A 99 -12.09 -5.45 16.57
CA PHE A 99 -11.12 -5.65 17.64
C PHE A 99 -11.67 -5.29 19.01
N ASP A 100 -12.46 -4.22 19.11
CA ASP A 100 -13.13 -3.87 20.36
C ASP A 100 -14.15 -4.94 20.76
N THR A 101 -14.92 -5.44 19.80
CA THR A 101 -15.86 -6.54 20.02
C THR A 101 -15.16 -7.80 20.53
N LEU A 102 -14.02 -8.16 19.91
CA LEU A 102 -13.19 -9.28 20.35
C LEU A 102 -12.64 -9.05 21.76
N ALA A 103 -12.04 -7.89 22.02
CA ALA A 103 -11.48 -7.55 23.32
C ALA A 103 -12.56 -7.62 24.42
N CYS A 104 -13.74 -7.05 24.18
CA CYS A 104 -14.87 -7.12 25.09
C CYS A 104 -15.37 -8.55 25.32
N ARG A 105 -15.24 -9.45 24.33
CA ARG A 105 -15.64 -10.86 24.46
C ARG A 105 -14.65 -11.66 25.32
N VAL A 106 -13.34 -11.40 25.19
CA VAL A 106 -12.28 -12.17 25.87
C VAL A 106 -12.04 -11.67 27.30
N ARG A 107 -12.20 -10.37 27.56
CA ARG A 107 -11.92 -9.77 28.87
C ARG A 107 -12.67 -10.38 30.07
N PRO A 108 -13.96 -10.75 30.00
CA PRO A 108 -14.66 -11.33 31.15
C PRO A 108 -14.04 -12.64 31.65
N GLU A 109 -13.29 -13.34 30.81
CA GLU A 109 -12.64 -14.62 31.14
C GLU A 109 -11.29 -14.43 31.84
N THR A 110 -10.82 -13.19 31.98
CA THR A 110 -9.44 -12.86 32.31
C THR A 110 -9.42 -11.76 33.35
N ASP A 111 -8.49 -11.81 34.33
CA ASP A 111 -8.34 -10.78 35.37
C ASP A 111 -7.71 -9.47 34.81
N TYR A 112 -8.11 -9.03 33.61
CA TYR A 112 -7.60 -7.82 32.97
C TYR A 112 -8.14 -6.56 33.67
N GLN A 113 -7.31 -5.53 33.75
CA GLN A 113 -7.77 -4.21 34.17
C GLN A 113 -8.74 -3.64 33.15
N GLU A 114 -9.76 -2.93 33.62
CA GLU A 114 -10.62 -2.14 32.74
C GLU A 114 -9.78 -1.17 31.91
N PRO A 115 -10.12 -0.95 30.63
CA PRO A 115 -9.41 0.02 29.80
C PRO A 115 -9.42 1.40 30.43
N GLN A 116 -8.34 2.14 30.21
CA GLN A 116 -8.28 3.55 30.61
C GLN A 116 -9.21 4.43 29.77
N MET A 117 -9.52 3.98 28.54
CA MET A 117 -10.37 4.68 27.60
C MET A 117 -11.20 3.69 26.78
N THR A 118 -12.48 3.98 26.64
CA THR A 118 -13.40 3.18 25.82
C THR A 118 -13.10 3.36 24.33
N TRP A 119 -13.52 2.40 23.50
CA TRP A 119 -13.34 2.50 22.06
C TRP A 119 -14.05 3.72 21.46
N SER A 120 -15.26 4.04 21.95
CA SER A 120 -16.01 5.23 21.53
C SER A 120 -15.27 6.53 21.83
N GLU A 121 -14.58 6.63 22.97
CA GLU A 121 -13.76 7.80 23.32
C GLU A 121 -12.53 7.91 22.41
N ILE A 122 -11.85 6.79 22.10
CA ILE A 122 -10.75 6.76 21.11
C ILE A 122 -11.23 7.26 19.75
N LEU A 123 -12.36 6.72 19.27
CA LEU A 123 -12.91 7.08 17.97
C LEU A 123 -13.32 8.55 17.92
N GLN A 124 -13.94 9.08 18.97
CA GLN A 124 -14.30 10.49 19.03
C GLN A 124 -13.05 11.38 19.00
N ALA A 125 -12.01 11.05 19.76
CA ALA A 125 -10.75 11.80 19.74
C ALA A 125 -10.07 11.75 18.35
N TYR A 126 -10.14 10.61 17.66
CA TYR A 126 -9.66 10.49 16.28
C TYR A 126 -10.42 11.42 15.32
N LEU A 127 -11.76 11.44 15.40
CA LEU A 127 -12.59 12.31 14.55
C LEU A 127 -12.32 13.79 14.82
N ASP A 128 -12.17 14.18 16.09
CA ASP A 128 -11.84 15.54 16.48
C ASP A 128 -10.48 15.98 15.91
N ASP A 129 -9.50 15.08 15.89
CA ASP A 129 -8.19 15.35 15.28
C ASP A 129 -8.24 15.42 13.76
N LEU A 130 -9.05 14.56 13.14
CA LEU A 130 -9.24 14.57 11.70
C LEU A 130 -9.87 15.89 11.23
N GLU A 131 -10.85 16.41 11.97
CA GLU A 131 -11.49 17.71 11.69
C GLU A 131 -10.48 18.87 11.77
N LYS A 132 -9.58 18.86 12.75
CA LYS A 132 -8.51 19.88 12.88
C LYS A 132 -7.58 19.91 11.67
N VAL A 133 -7.40 18.75 11.00
CA VAL A 133 -6.54 18.60 9.82
C VAL A 133 -7.29 18.92 8.50
N ASP A 134 -8.62 18.76 8.46
CA ASP A 134 -9.41 18.91 7.23
C ASP A 134 -9.83 20.38 6.96
N VAL A 135 -10.21 21.14 8.00
CA VAL A 135 -10.92 22.43 7.87
C VAL A 135 -10.01 23.63 7.50
N SER A 136 -8.72 23.58 7.81
CA SER A 136 -7.86 24.77 7.80
C SER A 136 -7.10 25.04 6.48
N ASP A 137 -6.87 24.03 5.64
CA ASP A 137 -5.79 24.12 4.63
C ASP A 137 -6.20 23.88 3.16
N LEU A 138 -7.39 23.34 2.87
CA LEU A 138 -7.81 23.11 1.48
C LEU A 138 -8.16 24.41 0.73
N CYS A 139 -8.51 25.47 1.45
CA CYS A 139 -8.90 26.75 0.85
C CYS A 139 -7.75 27.47 0.13
N HIS A 140 -6.49 27.16 0.44
CA HIS A 140 -5.33 27.84 -0.15
C HIS A 140 -4.76 27.13 -1.39
N LEU A 141 -4.96 25.82 -1.52
CA LEU A 141 -4.44 25.03 -2.65
C LEU A 141 -5.38 24.99 -3.86
N ILE A 142 -6.65 25.34 -3.69
CA ILE A 142 -7.66 25.41 -4.76
C ILE A 142 -7.86 26.86 -5.24
N ARG A 143 -6.89 27.76 -5.04
CA ARG A 143 -6.90 28.99 -5.84
C ARG A 143 -6.59 28.58 -7.28
N PRO A 144 -7.47 28.89 -8.25
CA PRO A 144 -7.11 28.77 -9.65
C PRO A 144 -5.77 29.47 -9.83
N LEU A 145 -4.81 28.81 -10.47
CA LEU A 145 -3.62 29.51 -10.96
C LEU A 145 -4.14 30.74 -11.70
N ASP A 146 -3.82 31.93 -11.18
CA ASP A 146 -4.17 33.17 -11.84
C ASP A 146 -3.77 33.02 -13.31
N PRO A 147 -4.66 33.33 -14.27
CA PRO A 147 -4.30 33.24 -15.67
C PRO A 147 -2.98 34.00 -15.86
N PRO A 148 -2.00 33.43 -16.59
CA PRO A 148 -0.73 34.10 -16.79
C PRO A 148 -1.02 35.53 -17.24
N PRO A 149 -0.40 36.55 -16.62
CA PRO A 149 -0.70 37.94 -16.90
C PRO A 149 -0.66 38.10 -18.41
N ALA A 150 -1.79 38.51 -18.99
CA ALA A 150 -1.93 38.62 -20.43
C ALA A 150 -0.72 39.39 -20.95
N THR A 151 0.11 38.71 -21.75
CA THR A 151 1.28 39.30 -22.36
C THR A 151 0.78 40.51 -23.12
N THR A 152 0.94 41.69 -22.52
CA THR A 152 0.51 42.94 -23.11
C THR A 152 1.44 43.13 -24.28
N VAL A 153 0.92 42.82 -25.47
CA VAL A 153 1.58 43.16 -26.73
C VAL A 153 1.77 44.67 -26.68
N MET A 154 3.00 45.11 -26.43
CA MET A 154 3.34 46.52 -26.53
C MET A 154 3.17 46.93 -27.99
N GLU A 155 2.02 47.52 -28.32
CA GLU A 155 1.91 48.39 -29.46
C GLU A 155 2.73 49.64 -29.18
N THR A 156 3.80 49.81 -29.95
CA THR A 156 4.58 51.04 -30.03
C THR A 156 3.71 52.14 -30.65
N GLY A 157 3.20 53.04 -29.79
CA GLY A 157 2.48 54.25 -30.21
C GLY A 157 2.89 55.44 -29.33
N ALA A 158 3.32 56.52 -29.98
CA ALA A 158 4.03 57.64 -29.40
C ALA A 158 3.15 58.70 -28.70
N SER A 159 3.81 59.44 -27.80
CA SER A 159 3.63 60.87 -27.46
C SER A 159 2.54 61.31 -26.48
N GLN A 160 2.99 62.10 -25.48
CA GLN A 160 2.28 63.09 -24.65
C GLN A 160 1.23 62.53 -23.67
N ASP A 161 1.06 63.00 -22.44
CA ASP A 161 1.34 64.30 -21.83
C ASP A 161 1.46 64.15 -20.30
N MET A 162 2.04 65.15 -19.65
CA MET A 162 2.17 65.23 -18.19
C MET A 162 0.83 65.56 -17.53
N THR A 163 0.54 64.96 -16.36
CA THR A 163 0.27 65.62 -15.05
C THR A 163 -0.55 64.74 -14.09
N GLU A 164 -0.33 65.00 -12.79
CA GLU A 164 -1.13 64.63 -11.61
C GLU A 164 -0.86 63.29 -10.91
N MET A 165 -0.17 63.41 -9.77
CA MET A 165 -0.19 62.47 -8.65
C MET A 165 -1.45 62.64 -7.82
N PRO A 166 -1.98 61.56 -7.21
CA PRO A 166 -2.74 61.69 -5.98
C PRO A 166 -2.04 61.03 -4.78
N THR A 167 -2.09 61.79 -3.70
CA THR A 167 -1.67 61.56 -2.33
C THR A 167 -2.33 60.31 -1.71
N VAL A 168 -1.52 59.43 -1.12
CA VAL A 168 -1.99 58.31 -0.27
C VAL A 168 -2.16 58.82 1.16
N GLN A 169 -3.40 58.88 1.65
CA GLN A 169 -3.71 59.04 3.07
C GLN A 169 -3.66 57.67 3.77
N ILE A 170 -2.75 57.54 4.73
CA ILE A 170 -2.70 56.43 5.69
C ILE A 170 -3.43 56.90 6.94
N SER A 171 -4.56 56.26 7.26
CA SER A 171 -5.28 56.44 8.53
C SER A 171 -5.12 55.21 9.41
N SER A 172 -4.41 55.37 10.54
CA SER A 172 -4.31 54.40 11.63
C SER A 172 -5.53 54.47 12.57
N PRO A 173 -5.98 53.35 13.17
CA PRO A 173 -6.96 53.37 14.24
C PRO A 173 -6.31 53.57 15.63
N PRO A 174 -7.07 54.06 16.63
CA PRO A 174 -6.53 54.58 17.88
C PRO A 174 -6.31 53.50 18.95
N ILE A 175 -5.27 53.76 19.75
CA ILE A 175 -4.89 53.08 20.98
C ILE A 175 -5.88 53.45 22.10
N ALA A 176 -6.47 52.45 22.74
CA ALA A 176 -7.15 52.60 24.03
C ALA A 176 -6.26 52.00 25.12
N ALA A 177 -5.91 52.85 26.08
CA ALA A 177 -5.14 52.53 27.27
C ALA A 177 -6.05 52.17 28.46
N ALA A 178 -5.48 51.38 29.37
CA ALA A 178 -5.53 51.50 30.84
C ALA A 178 -6.02 50.24 31.58
N GLY A 179 -5.19 49.77 32.53
CA GLY A 179 -5.67 48.97 33.65
C GLY A 179 -4.66 48.07 34.36
N LYS A 180 -3.78 48.66 35.19
CA LYS A 180 -3.32 48.22 36.53
C LYS A 180 -2.69 46.82 36.70
N GLU A 181 -1.39 46.75 36.98
CA GLU A 181 -0.77 46.68 38.33
C GLU A 181 -1.03 45.38 39.11
N GLN A 182 -0.02 44.50 39.18
CA GLN A 182 0.52 44.03 40.47
C GLN A 182 1.89 43.36 40.28
N GLU A 183 2.91 43.99 40.86
CA GLU A 183 4.26 43.46 41.10
C GLU A 183 4.27 42.52 42.30
N SER A 184 5.05 41.44 42.22
CA SER A 184 5.74 40.87 43.38
C SER A 184 7.08 40.27 42.94
N GLN A 185 8.15 40.86 43.44
CA GLN A 185 9.55 40.51 43.22
C GLN A 185 10.01 39.38 44.16
N LEU A 186 10.94 38.52 43.70
CA LEU A 186 11.93 37.90 44.58
C LEU A 186 13.22 37.55 43.81
N HIS A 187 14.35 37.82 44.46
CA HIS A 187 15.73 37.94 43.95
C HIS A 187 16.53 36.62 43.91
N HIS A 188 17.33 36.44 42.83
CA HIS A 188 18.76 36.00 42.69
C HIS A 188 19.31 34.70 43.34
N PRO A 189 20.53 34.18 42.98
CA PRO A 189 21.51 34.59 41.94
C PRO A 189 22.10 33.45 41.05
N LYS A 190 22.84 33.89 40.01
CA LYS A 190 23.81 33.15 39.16
C LYS A 190 25.08 32.72 39.92
N PRO A 191 25.91 31.85 39.31
CA PRO A 191 27.30 32.26 39.07
C PRO A 191 27.84 31.99 37.64
N LYS A 192 28.95 32.67 37.33
CA LYS A 192 29.76 32.68 36.10
C LYS A 192 31.07 31.87 36.31
N SER A 193 31.65 31.28 35.25
CA SER A 193 33.11 31.25 34.90
C SER A 193 33.35 30.30 33.71
N ASN A 194 33.80 30.75 32.53
CA ASN A 194 35.19 30.93 32.04
C ASN A 194 35.98 29.63 31.68
N THR A 195 36.01 29.30 30.37
CA THR A 195 37.11 28.96 29.39
C THR A 195 38.55 28.60 29.86
N PRO A 196 39.51 28.03 29.04
CA PRO A 196 39.55 27.61 27.60
C PRO A 196 40.40 26.30 27.31
N PRO A 197 41.21 26.13 26.21
CA PRO A 197 41.05 25.04 25.22
C PRO A 197 42.28 24.10 25.05
N LEU A 198 42.19 23.04 24.23
CA LEU A 198 43.39 22.37 23.69
C LEU A 198 43.21 21.74 22.29
N GLN A 199 44.31 21.79 21.56
CA GLN A 199 44.57 21.60 20.12
C GLN A 199 44.61 20.12 19.67
N SER A 200 44.00 19.79 18.52
CA SER A 200 44.57 19.37 17.21
C SER A 200 45.64 18.26 17.22
N ILE A 201 45.46 17.15 16.46
CA ILE A 201 46.50 16.42 15.65
C ILE A 201 45.82 15.48 14.60
N THR A 202 46.08 15.76 13.30
CA THR A 202 46.35 14.94 12.08
C THR A 202 45.66 13.58 11.83
N SER A 203 44.91 13.36 10.73
CA SER A 203 45.32 12.96 9.35
C SER A 203 45.44 11.44 9.08
N SER A 204 44.64 10.91 8.15
CA SER A 204 45.12 10.13 6.98
C SER A 204 43.96 9.58 6.12
N THR A 205 43.91 10.02 4.86
CA THR A 205 43.21 9.40 3.72
C THR A 205 43.79 8.02 3.36
N PRO A 206 43.07 7.19 2.58
CA PRO A 206 43.40 7.15 1.15
C PRO A 206 42.21 7.10 0.20
N LYS A 207 42.46 7.73 -0.96
CA LYS A 207 41.67 7.79 -2.19
C LYS A 207 41.41 6.40 -2.79
N LYS A 208 40.21 6.18 -3.35
CA LYS A 208 40.02 5.53 -4.66
C LYS A 208 38.87 6.18 -5.42
N ASN A 209 39.22 6.71 -6.60
CA ASN A 209 38.33 7.19 -7.64
C ASN A 209 37.60 6.00 -8.29
N HIS A 210 36.31 6.14 -8.58
CA HIS A 210 35.81 6.20 -9.96
C HIS A 210 34.33 6.60 -9.95
N THR A 211 34.10 7.84 -10.36
CA THR A 211 32.80 8.43 -10.68
C THR A 211 32.46 8.11 -12.13
N ILE A 212 31.35 7.42 -12.36
CA ILE A 212 30.47 7.69 -13.51
C ILE A 212 29.11 8.00 -12.89
N GLN A 213 28.86 9.29 -12.63
CA GLN A 213 27.52 9.76 -12.29
C GLN A 213 26.75 9.96 -13.61
N PRO A 214 25.57 9.35 -13.78
CA PRO A 214 24.64 9.80 -14.81
C PRO A 214 24.14 11.21 -14.43
N PRO A 215 23.71 12.03 -15.40
CA PRO A 215 23.27 13.39 -15.14
C PRO A 215 22.15 13.38 -14.10
N SER A 216 22.39 14.03 -12.95
CA SER A 216 21.38 14.26 -11.92
C SER A 216 20.29 15.13 -12.52
N LYS A 217 19.24 14.51 -13.04
CA LYS A 217 17.98 15.21 -13.27
C LYS A 217 17.56 15.75 -11.90
N GLN A 218 17.47 17.07 -11.78
CA GLN A 218 16.91 17.69 -10.58
C GLN A 218 15.50 17.13 -10.40
N HIS A 219 15.35 16.20 -9.48
CA HIS A 219 14.05 15.69 -9.08
C HIS A 219 13.27 16.88 -8.53
N HIS A 220 12.05 17.08 -9.04
CA HIS A 220 11.11 18.07 -8.52
C HIS A 220 10.75 17.65 -7.08
N LEU A 221 11.57 18.12 -6.14
CA LEU A 221 11.30 18.09 -4.72
C LEU A 221 9.99 18.84 -4.48
N LEU A 222 9.21 18.36 -3.51
CA LEU A 222 8.01 19.04 -3.00
C LEU A 222 8.22 20.54 -2.84
N ASP A 223 7.14 21.30 -3.00
CA ASP A 223 7.09 22.71 -2.60
C ASP A 223 7.70 22.83 -1.19
N PRO A 224 8.73 23.67 -0.98
CA PRO A 224 9.35 23.89 0.33
C PRO A 224 8.35 24.12 1.46
N LYS A 225 7.17 24.68 1.17
CA LYS A 225 6.09 24.90 2.13
C LYS A 225 5.50 23.60 2.71
N VAL A 226 5.55 22.50 1.99
CA VAL A 226 5.07 21.19 2.47
C VAL A 226 6.01 20.62 3.53
N ARG A 227 7.32 20.93 3.46
CA ARG A 227 8.30 20.51 4.48
C ARG A 227 8.11 21.22 5.82
N GLU A 228 7.42 22.35 5.82
CA GLU A 228 7.17 23.17 7.01
C GLU A 228 5.82 22.87 7.68
N LEU A 229 5.02 21.93 7.14
CA LEU A 229 3.73 21.54 7.73
C LEU A 229 3.94 20.79 9.05
N GLN A 230 4.12 21.53 10.14
CA GLN A 230 4.10 21.00 11.50
C GLN A 230 2.65 20.77 11.94
N CYS A 231 2.22 19.52 11.97
CA CYS A 231 0.93 19.18 12.55
C CYS A 231 1.07 19.10 14.08
N HIS A 232 0.16 19.77 14.80
CA HIS A 232 0.13 19.78 16.25
C HIS A 232 -1.14 19.04 16.70
N ILE A 233 -0.95 17.85 17.28
CA ILE A 233 -2.05 16.99 17.77
C ILE A 233 -1.72 16.62 19.21
N ASP A 234 -2.62 16.92 20.15
CA ASP A 234 -2.43 16.68 21.59
C ASP A 234 -1.09 17.19 22.15
N GLY A 235 -0.66 18.38 21.69
CA GLY A 235 0.61 18.99 22.11
C GLY A 235 1.87 18.28 21.58
N ARG A 236 1.72 17.27 20.72
CA ARG A 236 2.81 16.62 19.99
C ARG A 236 2.97 17.28 18.61
N THR A 237 4.22 17.59 18.23
CA THR A 237 4.55 18.18 16.93
C THR A 237 5.08 17.09 16.00
N PHE A 238 4.43 16.91 14.84
CA PHE A 238 4.84 15.96 13.82
C PHE A 238 5.47 16.68 12.64
N THR A 239 6.67 16.27 12.25
CA THR A 239 7.33 16.72 11.02
C THR A 239 7.11 15.65 9.96
N PRO A 240 6.52 15.99 8.79
CA PRO A 240 6.35 15.04 7.69
C PRO A 240 7.70 14.47 7.27
N GLU A 241 7.79 13.16 7.10
CA GLU A 241 8.98 12.56 6.47
C GLU A 241 9.09 13.05 5.02
N PRO A 242 10.32 13.28 4.51
CA PRO A 242 10.51 13.73 3.13
C PRO A 242 9.95 12.69 2.15
N GLU A 243 9.00 13.10 1.30
CA GLU A 243 8.37 12.19 0.34
C GLU A 243 9.37 11.63 -0.69
N LEU A 244 9.16 10.36 -1.01
CA LEU A 244 9.74 9.67 -2.15
C LEU A 244 9.14 10.21 -3.47
N PRO A 245 9.73 9.92 -4.65
CA PRO A 245 9.38 10.59 -5.91
C PRO A 245 7.88 10.61 -6.23
N VAL A 246 7.46 11.79 -6.73
CA VAL A 246 6.12 12.19 -7.18
C VAL A 246 5.44 11.08 -8.00
N PRO A 247 4.14 10.80 -7.81
CA PRO A 247 3.44 9.78 -8.57
C PRO A 247 3.48 10.04 -10.07
N LYS A 248 3.23 8.96 -10.82
CA LYS A 248 3.06 8.97 -12.29
C LYS A 248 2.08 10.05 -12.76
N ILE A 249 1.17 10.49 -11.89
CA ILE A 249 0.08 11.41 -12.20
C ILE A 249 0.16 12.65 -11.32
N PRO A 250 0.58 13.80 -11.88
CA PRO A 250 0.68 15.06 -11.13
C PRO A 250 -0.63 15.51 -10.47
N SER A 251 -1.79 15.14 -11.02
CA SER A 251 -3.10 15.50 -10.45
C SER A 251 -3.41 14.82 -9.11
N LEU A 252 -2.65 13.79 -8.71
CA LEU A 252 -2.77 13.16 -7.39
C LEU A 252 -2.05 13.92 -6.26
N GLN A 253 -1.29 14.97 -6.56
CA GLN A 253 -0.53 15.69 -5.54
C GLN A 253 -1.40 16.21 -4.36
N PRO A 254 -2.60 16.78 -4.57
CA PRO A 254 -3.48 17.17 -3.48
C PRO A 254 -3.91 15.99 -2.60
N TRP A 255 -4.17 14.83 -3.22
CA TRP A 255 -4.50 13.60 -2.50
C TRP A 255 -3.34 13.14 -1.61
N ILE A 256 -2.11 13.14 -2.13
CA ILE A 256 -0.91 12.78 -1.35
C ILE A 256 -0.74 13.68 -0.14
N HIS A 257 -0.80 14.99 -0.33
CA HIS A 257 -0.68 15.94 0.78
C HIS A 257 -1.77 15.71 1.85
N SER A 258 -2.98 15.32 1.43
CA SER A 258 -4.04 14.90 2.36
C SER A 258 -3.65 13.65 3.16
N GLN A 259 -3.14 12.61 2.50
CA GLN A 259 -2.70 11.37 3.16
C GLN A 259 -1.54 11.60 4.14
N VAL A 260 -0.54 12.39 3.76
CA VAL A 260 0.61 12.70 4.62
C VAL A 260 0.18 13.38 5.92
N ARG A 261 -0.81 14.26 5.86
CA ARG A 261 -1.34 14.91 7.07
C ARG A 261 -2.13 13.95 7.95
N LYS A 262 -2.96 13.08 7.35
CA LYS A 262 -3.70 12.04 8.07
C LYS A 262 -2.77 11.10 8.84
N ARG A 263 -1.56 10.83 8.32
CA ARG A 263 -0.57 9.97 9.00
C ARG A 263 -0.32 10.35 10.46
N ALA A 264 -0.25 11.65 10.77
CA ALA A 264 -0.03 12.12 12.14
C ALA A 264 -1.22 11.77 13.05
N VAL A 265 -2.44 11.97 12.54
CA VAL A 265 -3.69 11.62 13.23
C VAL A 265 -3.76 10.11 13.50
N GLU A 266 -3.47 9.29 12.48
CA GLU A 266 -3.46 7.83 12.60
C GLU A 266 -2.48 7.36 13.67
N LYS A 267 -1.26 7.93 13.69
CA LYS A 267 -0.26 7.57 14.69
C LYS A 267 -0.70 7.90 16.12
N VAL A 268 -1.26 9.09 16.34
CA VAL A 268 -1.77 9.47 17.67
C VAL A 268 -2.95 8.59 18.09
N SER A 269 -3.82 8.23 17.14
CA SER A 269 -4.92 7.30 17.40
C SER A 269 -4.42 5.92 17.86
N LEU A 270 -3.39 5.38 17.22
CA LEU A 270 -2.79 4.10 17.63
C LEU A 270 -2.11 4.18 19.00
N ASP A 271 -1.45 5.32 19.31
CA ASP A 271 -0.90 5.55 20.65
C ASP A 271 -2.01 5.50 21.71
N ARG A 272 -3.18 6.11 21.43
CA ARG A 272 -4.36 6.04 22.32
C ARG A 272 -4.89 4.62 22.48
N VAL A 273 -4.93 3.82 21.40
CA VAL A 273 -5.33 2.40 21.46
C VAL A 273 -4.38 1.60 22.35
N TYR A 274 -3.07 1.86 22.25
CA TYR A 274 -2.07 1.22 23.08
C TYR A 274 -2.20 1.63 24.56
N GLU A 275 -2.25 2.94 24.82
CA GLU A 275 -2.35 3.53 26.16
C GLU A 275 -3.65 3.12 26.86
N SER A 276 -4.76 2.99 26.13
CA SER A 276 -6.03 2.54 26.70
C SER A 276 -5.98 1.10 27.22
N GLY A 277 -5.03 0.29 26.72
CA GLY A 277 -4.94 -1.14 27.01
C GLY A 277 -6.03 -1.98 26.36
N ASN A 278 -6.75 -1.44 25.36
CA ASN A 278 -7.91 -2.14 24.82
C ASN A 278 -7.58 -3.49 24.21
N LEU A 279 -6.41 -3.62 23.59
CA LEU A 279 -6.01 -4.81 22.85
C LEU A 279 -5.03 -5.70 23.63
N VAL A 280 -4.88 -5.54 24.94
CA VAL A 280 -3.96 -6.34 25.76
C VAL A 280 -4.54 -7.73 26.03
N GLY A 281 -3.68 -8.74 26.02
CA GLY A 281 -4.05 -10.06 26.52
C GLY A 281 -4.81 -10.94 25.52
N LEU A 282 -4.91 -10.51 24.26
CA LEU A 282 -5.43 -11.34 23.18
C LEU A 282 -4.32 -12.29 22.72
N THR A 283 -4.69 -13.52 22.40
CA THR A 283 -3.76 -14.48 21.78
C THR A 283 -3.91 -14.46 20.27
N ARG A 284 -2.88 -14.88 19.54
CA ARG A 284 -2.96 -15.04 18.06
C ARG A 284 -4.13 -15.94 17.65
N SER A 285 -4.32 -17.05 18.38
CA SER A 285 -5.40 -18.01 18.12
C SER A 285 -6.78 -17.37 18.30
N GLN A 286 -7.00 -16.59 19.37
CA GLN A 286 -8.26 -15.88 19.58
C GLN A 286 -8.56 -14.87 18.47
N ILE A 287 -7.55 -14.09 18.06
CA ILE A 287 -7.71 -13.10 16.97
C ILE A 287 -8.06 -13.80 15.66
N ARG A 288 -7.34 -14.88 15.32
CA ARG A 288 -7.59 -15.65 14.11
C ARG A 288 -8.97 -16.34 14.14
N GLN A 289 -9.32 -16.97 15.25
CA GLN A 289 -10.64 -17.59 15.42
C GLN A 289 -11.75 -16.56 15.26
N PHE A 290 -11.60 -15.38 15.84
CA PHE A 290 -12.57 -14.29 15.68
C PHE A 290 -12.67 -13.85 14.21
N GLY A 291 -11.54 -13.71 13.51
CA GLY A 291 -11.50 -13.46 12.07
C GLY A 291 -12.33 -14.46 11.28
N ARG A 292 -12.23 -15.75 11.63
CA ARG A 292 -12.96 -16.84 10.96
C ARG A 292 -14.46 -16.82 11.23
N GLU A 293 -14.87 -16.48 12.44
CA GLU A 293 -16.26 -16.60 12.89
C GLU A 293 -17.08 -15.33 12.65
N CYS A 294 -16.44 -14.16 12.77
CA CYS A 294 -17.14 -12.88 12.88
C CYS A 294 -16.95 -11.99 11.64
N ILE A 295 -15.85 -12.12 10.90
CA ILE A 295 -15.58 -11.29 9.72
C ILE A 295 -16.28 -11.90 8.52
N LYS A 296 -17.29 -11.21 8.00
CA LYS A 296 -18.04 -11.67 6.83
C LYS A 296 -17.37 -11.16 5.56
N LEU A 297 -17.20 -12.07 4.61
CA LEU A 297 -16.60 -11.77 3.32
C LEU A 297 -17.70 -11.60 2.26
N ARG A 298 -17.47 -10.70 1.29
CA ARG A 298 -18.38 -10.51 0.15
C ARG A 298 -18.47 -11.79 -0.66
N PRO A 299 -19.68 -12.35 -0.89
CA PRO A 299 -19.83 -13.61 -1.62
C PRO A 299 -19.16 -13.60 -3.00
N GLY A 300 -19.32 -12.51 -3.76
CA GLY A 300 -18.67 -12.34 -5.06
C GLY A 300 -17.13 -12.34 -4.99
N MET A 301 -16.55 -11.75 -3.94
CA MET A 301 -15.10 -11.76 -3.74
C MET A 301 -14.60 -13.15 -3.31
N VAL A 302 -15.32 -13.84 -2.43
CA VAL A 302 -14.99 -15.21 -2.01
C VAL A 302 -14.94 -16.14 -3.22
N GLU A 303 -15.97 -16.09 -4.08
CA GLU A 303 -16.04 -16.92 -5.28
C GLU A 303 -14.93 -16.55 -6.28
N PHE A 304 -14.67 -15.26 -6.48
CA PHE A 304 -13.57 -14.79 -7.32
C PHE A 304 -12.21 -15.29 -6.82
N LEU A 305 -11.91 -15.18 -5.53
CA LEU A 305 -10.64 -15.63 -4.94
C LEU A 305 -10.48 -17.15 -5.00
N ARG A 306 -11.56 -17.92 -4.79
CA ARG A 306 -11.54 -19.38 -4.98
C ARG A 306 -11.20 -19.76 -6.42
N ARG A 307 -11.80 -19.09 -7.41
CA ARG A 307 -11.49 -19.31 -8.82
C ARG A 307 -10.07 -18.89 -9.18
N PHE A 308 -9.59 -17.78 -8.61
CA PHE A 308 -8.22 -17.34 -8.79
C PHE A 308 -7.24 -18.42 -8.31
N VAL A 309 -7.45 -18.97 -7.11
CA VAL A 309 -6.64 -20.07 -6.56
C VAL A 309 -6.70 -21.33 -7.43
N GLN A 310 -7.90 -21.76 -7.83
CA GLN A 310 -8.07 -22.92 -8.71
C GLN A 310 -7.32 -22.76 -10.04
N GLU A 311 -7.34 -21.54 -10.60
CA GLU A 311 -6.61 -21.24 -11.82
C GLU A 311 -5.09 -21.27 -11.59
N GLN A 312 -4.60 -20.81 -10.43
CA GLN A 312 -3.17 -20.93 -10.10
C GLN A 312 -2.74 -22.40 -9.95
N ASP A 313 -3.52 -23.22 -9.25
CA ASP A 313 -3.22 -24.65 -9.11
C ASP A 313 -3.24 -25.37 -10.47
N ARG A 314 -4.19 -25.02 -11.35
CA ARG A 314 -4.25 -25.56 -12.71
C ARG A 314 -3.00 -25.21 -13.51
N LEU A 315 -2.54 -23.96 -13.44
CA LEU A 315 -1.33 -23.50 -14.14
C LEU A 315 -0.07 -24.18 -13.60
N GLU A 316 0.02 -24.38 -12.29
CA GLU A 316 1.13 -25.11 -11.64
C GLU A 316 1.19 -26.57 -12.12
N GLN A 317 0.05 -27.28 -12.12
CA GLN A 317 -0.03 -28.65 -12.65
C GLN A 317 0.33 -28.75 -14.14
N GLU A 318 -0.12 -27.80 -14.96
CA GLU A 318 0.26 -27.76 -16.39
C GLU A 318 1.74 -27.52 -16.61
N GLN A 319 2.38 -26.75 -15.73
CA GLN A 319 3.81 -26.54 -15.77
C GLN A 319 4.57 -27.81 -15.36
N GLU A 320 4.18 -28.45 -14.26
CA GLU A 320 4.77 -29.72 -13.81
C GLU A 320 4.66 -30.80 -14.90
N LEU A 321 3.52 -30.92 -15.57
CA LEU A 321 3.34 -31.86 -16.68
C LEU A 321 4.28 -31.56 -17.85
N LYS A 322 4.46 -30.28 -18.22
CA LYS A 322 5.38 -29.87 -19.29
C LYS A 322 6.84 -30.13 -18.92
N GLU A 323 7.22 -29.91 -17.66
CA GLU A 323 8.56 -30.20 -17.16
C GLU A 323 8.83 -31.71 -17.21
N ASN A 324 7.88 -32.53 -16.75
CA ASN A 324 7.96 -33.99 -16.81
C ASN A 324 8.02 -34.53 -18.27
N GLU A 325 7.24 -33.94 -19.19
CA GLU A 325 7.28 -34.27 -20.62
C GLU A 325 8.65 -33.91 -21.25
N MET A 326 9.19 -32.75 -20.90
CA MET A 326 10.49 -32.29 -21.39
C MET A 326 11.64 -33.17 -20.85
N GLU A 327 11.58 -33.55 -19.57
CA GLU A 327 12.55 -34.47 -18.96
C GLU A 327 12.48 -35.86 -19.60
N SER A 328 11.26 -36.37 -19.85
CA SER A 328 11.05 -37.65 -20.54
C SER A 328 11.59 -37.62 -21.99
N GLN A 329 11.39 -36.53 -22.72
CA GLN A 329 11.93 -36.36 -24.07
C GLN A 329 13.45 -36.25 -24.07
N ALA A 330 14.03 -35.55 -23.08
CA ALA A 330 15.48 -35.44 -22.92
C ALA A 330 16.11 -36.81 -22.58
N ALA A 331 15.48 -37.61 -21.72
CA ALA A 331 15.91 -38.96 -21.39
C ALA A 331 15.85 -39.90 -22.61
N ALA A 332 14.79 -39.83 -23.42
CA ALA A 332 14.66 -40.61 -24.64
C ALA A 332 15.74 -40.24 -25.68
N ALA A 333 16.04 -38.95 -25.84
CA ALA A 333 17.08 -38.49 -26.76
C ALA A 333 18.50 -38.88 -26.34
N ALA A 334 18.75 -39.04 -25.02
CA ALA A 334 20.03 -39.51 -24.50
C ALA A 334 20.26 -41.01 -24.76
N GLY A 335 19.19 -41.82 -24.72
CA GLY A 335 19.27 -43.28 -24.88
C GLY A 335 19.70 -43.75 -26.27
N ASP A 336 19.42 -42.99 -27.34
CA ASP A 336 19.72 -43.39 -28.72
C ASP A 336 21.19 -43.19 -29.13
N ASN A 337 21.98 -42.42 -28.38
CA ASN A 337 23.37 -42.13 -28.74
C ASN A 337 24.41 -43.12 -28.16
N GLU A 338 24.01 -44.04 -27.28
CA GLU A 338 24.96 -44.99 -26.67
C GLU A 338 25.26 -46.22 -27.56
N ALA A 339 24.55 -46.42 -28.67
CA ALA A 339 24.67 -47.63 -29.49
C ALA A 339 25.64 -47.55 -30.68
N THR A 340 26.37 -46.44 -30.91
CA THR A 340 27.16 -46.26 -32.17
C THR A 340 28.63 -45.84 -32.01
N THR A 341 29.30 -46.20 -30.92
CA THR A 341 30.78 -46.04 -30.84
C THR A 341 31.48 -47.32 -30.39
N GLY A 342 31.68 -48.22 -31.36
CA GLY A 342 32.79 -49.17 -31.31
C GLY A 342 34.08 -48.49 -31.81
N SER A 343 35.16 -48.68 -31.05
CA SER A 343 36.58 -48.45 -31.39
C SER A 343 36.99 -47.04 -31.88
N ASP A 344 37.60 -46.24 -31.02
CA ASP A 344 39.07 -46.08 -31.03
C ASP A 344 39.56 -45.13 -29.93
N SER A 345 40.67 -45.54 -29.33
CA SER A 345 41.38 -44.88 -28.25
C SER A 345 42.11 -43.61 -28.71
N HIS A 346 41.80 -42.44 -28.14
CA HIS A 346 42.80 -41.43 -27.76
C HIS A 346 42.21 -40.32 -26.88
N HIS A 347 42.82 -40.16 -25.70
CA HIS A 347 42.58 -39.08 -24.73
C HIS A 347 42.94 -37.71 -25.32
N PRO A 348 42.14 -36.68 -25.00
CA PRO A 348 42.74 -35.52 -24.35
C PRO A 348 41.92 -35.03 -23.15
N SER A 349 42.65 -34.76 -22.08
CA SER A 349 42.22 -34.10 -20.85
C SER A 349 41.88 -32.63 -21.13
N GLY A 350 40.60 -32.29 -21.09
CA GLY A 350 40.10 -30.92 -21.18
C GLY A 350 38.93 -30.71 -20.22
N SER A 351 39.24 -30.41 -18.96
CA SER A 351 38.27 -30.08 -17.92
C SER A 351 37.67 -28.69 -18.17
N GLY A 352 36.44 -28.63 -18.66
CA GLY A 352 35.71 -27.39 -18.85
C GLY A 352 34.21 -27.61 -18.71
N SER A 353 33.74 -27.95 -17.49
CA SER A 353 32.32 -28.07 -17.18
C SER A 353 31.68 -26.67 -17.08
N GLY A 354 31.43 -26.05 -18.22
CA GLY A 354 30.57 -24.87 -18.32
C GLY A 354 29.12 -25.31 -18.49
N SER A 355 28.44 -25.70 -17.41
CA SER A 355 26.99 -25.87 -17.43
C SER A 355 26.35 -24.51 -17.64
N VAL A 356 25.94 -24.22 -18.88
CA VAL A 356 25.16 -23.02 -19.19
C VAL A 356 23.83 -23.17 -18.46
N PRO A 357 23.45 -22.23 -17.56
CA PRO A 357 22.14 -22.26 -16.95
C PRO A 357 21.10 -22.12 -18.06
N SER A 358 20.34 -23.18 -18.31
CA SER A 358 19.22 -23.12 -19.23
C SER A 358 18.22 -22.12 -18.67
N SER A 359 18.07 -20.99 -19.34
CA SER A 359 17.04 -19.99 -19.04
C SER A 359 15.67 -20.56 -19.42
N SER A 360 15.15 -21.48 -18.63
CA SER A 360 13.73 -21.83 -18.67
C SER A 360 12.97 -20.54 -18.37
N SER A 361 12.11 -20.11 -19.29
CA SER A 361 11.21 -18.99 -19.07
C SER A 361 10.28 -19.39 -17.92
N ASN A 362 10.64 -19.01 -16.70
CA ASN A 362 9.89 -19.35 -15.50
C ASN A 362 8.54 -18.63 -15.59
N ASN A 363 7.50 -19.35 -15.97
CA ASN A 363 6.16 -18.82 -15.99
C ASN A 363 5.73 -18.67 -14.53
N THR A 364 5.95 -17.49 -13.96
CA THR A 364 5.79 -17.28 -12.53
C THR A 364 4.32 -17.39 -12.15
N ARG A 365 4.03 -18.25 -11.16
CA ARG A 365 2.71 -18.36 -10.54
C ARG A 365 2.21 -16.98 -10.11
N GLY A 366 0.94 -16.71 -10.43
CA GLY A 366 0.27 -15.51 -9.98
C GLY A 366 0.14 -15.47 -8.47
N GLN A 367 0.37 -14.29 -7.89
CA GLN A 367 0.40 -14.11 -6.43
C GLN A 367 -0.75 -13.21 -5.98
N LEU A 368 -1.37 -13.60 -4.87
CA LEU A 368 -2.31 -12.77 -4.12
C LEU A 368 -1.55 -12.01 -3.04
N TRP A 369 -1.86 -10.72 -2.92
CA TRP A 369 -1.35 -9.81 -1.89
C TRP A 369 -2.53 -9.10 -1.24
N ILE A 370 -2.43 -8.86 0.07
CA ILE A 370 -3.40 -8.01 0.79
C ILE A 370 -2.63 -6.88 1.47
N LEU A 371 -3.09 -5.65 1.23
CA LEU A 371 -2.60 -4.43 1.87
C LEU A 371 -3.72 -3.89 2.76
N SER A 372 -3.46 -3.73 4.05
CA SER A 372 -4.47 -3.22 4.98
C SER A 372 -3.88 -2.21 5.95
N VAL A 373 -4.58 -1.09 6.13
CA VAL A 373 -4.27 -0.08 7.15
C VAL A 373 -4.83 -0.44 8.52
N ASN A 374 -5.96 -1.15 8.57
CA ASN A 374 -6.76 -1.30 9.78
C ASN A 374 -6.55 -2.65 10.51
N TRP A 375 -5.96 -3.63 9.84
CA TRP A 375 -6.12 -5.04 10.25
C TRP A 375 -4.81 -5.77 10.51
N SER A 376 -4.76 -6.54 11.60
CA SER A 376 -3.62 -7.43 11.88
C SER A 376 -3.61 -8.65 10.97
N GLN A 377 -2.43 -9.24 10.77
CA GLN A 377 -2.25 -10.43 9.95
C GLN A 377 -3.10 -11.60 10.44
N ASP A 378 -3.16 -11.82 11.75
CA ASP A 378 -3.90 -12.95 12.34
C ASP A 378 -5.41 -12.83 12.08
N LEU A 379 -5.97 -11.62 12.13
CA LEU A 379 -7.40 -11.41 11.84
C LEU A 379 -7.70 -11.68 10.36
N ILE A 380 -6.89 -11.11 9.46
CA ILE A 380 -7.03 -11.33 8.01
C ILE A 380 -6.95 -12.82 7.70
N ARG A 381 -5.97 -13.55 8.27
CA ARG A 381 -5.85 -15.00 8.09
C ARG A 381 -7.10 -15.74 8.53
N GLY A 382 -7.63 -15.40 9.71
CA GLY A 382 -8.85 -15.98 10.21
C GLY A 382 -9.99 -15.86 9.21
N ALA A 383 -10.18 -14.66 8.66
CA ALA A 383 -11.18 -14.42 7.64
C ALA A 383 -10.90 -15.20 6.35
N MET A 384 -9.65 -15.22 5.89
CA MET A 384 -9.24 -15.90 4.66
C MET A 384 -9.29 -17.43 4.75
N ASP A 385 -9.25 -18.01 5.96
CA ASP A 385 -9.49 -19.44 6.17
C ASP A 385 -10.89 -19.85 5.67
N GLN A 386 -11.88 -18.93 5.65
CA GLN A 386 -13.20 -19.17 5.07
C GLN A 386 -13.17 -19.31 3.53
N VAL A 387 -12.18 -18.69 2.88
CA VAL A 387 -11.98 -18.75 1.42
C VAL A 387 -11.24 -20.02 1.06
N PHE A 388 -10.12 -20.29 1.73
CA PHE A 388 -9.18 -21.35 1.39
C PHE A 388 -9.43 -22.69 2.10
N GLY A 389 -10.29 -22.70 3.12
CA GLY A 389 -10.79 -23.90 3.78
C GLY A 389 -9.93 -24.42 4.95
N SER A 390 -8.66 -24.03 5.03
CA SER A 390 -7.78 -24.36 6.16
C SER A 390 -6.68 -23.34 6.38
N GLU A 391 -6.02 -23.41 7.53
CA GLU A 391 -4.89 -22.54 7.87
C GLU A 391 -3.67 -22.80 6.96
N GLU A 392 -3.40 -24.07 6.65
CA GLU A 392 -2.32 -24.49 5.76
C GLU A 392 -2.57 -24.00 4.34
N ALA A 393 -3.83 -24.08 3.88
CA ALA A 393 -4.21 -23.55 2.57
C ALA A 393 -4.04 -22.02 2.55
N THR A 394 -4.47 -21.30 3.58
CA THR A 394 -4.24 -19.86 3.71
C THR A 394 -2.74 -19.53 3.66
N ALA A 395 -1.89 -20.26 4.38
CA ALA A 395 -0.45 -20.05 4.34
C ALA A 395 0.17 -20.33 2.95
N LYS A 396 -0.36 -21.32 2.21
CA LYS A 396 0.07 -21.64 0.83
C LYS A 396 -0.27 -20.52 -0.16
N TYR A 397 -1.49 -19.95 -0.09
CA TYR A 397 -1.96 -18.97 -1.09
C TYR A 397 -1.74 -17.52 -0.68
N LEU A 398 -1.56 -17.26 0.62
CA LEU A 398 -1.38 -15.94 1.20
C LEU A 398 -0.32 -16.00 2.32
N PRO A 399 0.95 -16.22 1.97
CA PRO A 399 2.04 -16.27 2.96
C PRO A 399 2.25 -14.92 3.65
N ASP A 400 2.93 -14.92 4.79
CA ASP A 400 3.25 -13.74 5.61
C ASP A 400 3.88 -12.60 4.80
N SER A 401 4.76 -12.96 3.85
CA SER A 401 5.41 -11.99 2.96
C SER A 401 4.43 -11.21 2.10
N ASN A 402 3.22 -11.74 1.90
CA ASN A 402 2.17 -11.20 1.03
C ASN A 402 1.05 -10.48 1.80
N LEU A 403 1.15 -10.43 3.13
CA LEU A 403 0.26 -9.68 4.01
C LEU A 403 0.99 -8.44 4.54
N ILE A 404 0.75 -7.29 3.92
CA ILE A 404 1.33 -6.03 4.38
C ILE A 404 0.27 -5.25 5.15
N CYS A 405 0.41 -5.27 6.47
CA CYS A 405 -0.47 -4.54 7.37
C CYS A 405 0.23 -4.28 8.72
N SER A 406 -0.36 -3.39 9.50
CA SER A 406 0.08 -3.15 10.88
C SER A 406 -0.29 -4.34 11.77
N ASN A 407 0.61 -4.79 12.64
CA ASN A 407 0.41 -6.01 13.44
C ASN A 407 0.39 -5.70 14.93
N LEU A 408 -0.17 -6.61 15.73
CA LEU A 408 -0.07 -6.50 17.19
C LEU A 408 1.26 -7.07 17.66
N GLU A 409 1.92 -6.37 18.58
CA GLU A 409 3.09 -6.90 19.26
C GLU A 409 2.64 -7.92 20.32
N PHE A 410 3.34 -9.05 20.35
CA PHE A 410 3.12 -10.12 21.31
C PHE A 410 4.31 -10.17 22.26
N ALA A 411 4.03 -10.19 23.56
CA ALA A 411 5.06 -10.36 24.57
C ALA A 411 5.32 -11.85 24.83
N GLU A 412 6.58 -12.22 24.99
CA GLU A 412 6.97 -13.53 25.53
C GLU A 412 6.71 -13.63 27.04
N GLU A 413 6.70 -12.50 27.72
CA GLU A 413 6.47 -12.43 29.17
C GLU A 413 5.01 -12.74 29.51
N GLY A 414 4.81 -13.53 30.57
CA GLY A 414 3.49 -13.81 31.12
C GLY A 414 2.77 -12.52 31.53
N HIS A 415 1.45 -12.50 31.31
CA HIS A 415 0.58 -11.34 31.54
C HIS A 415 0.80 -10.63 32.89
N GLU A 416 1.05 -11.37 33.97
CA GLU A 416 1.28 -10.78 35.29
C GLU A 416 2.45 -9.79 35.32
N ILE A 417 3.48 -10.02 34.50
CA ILE A 417 4.65 -9.15 34.41
C ILE A 417 4.28 -7.86 33.67
N LEU A 418 3.54 -7.96 32.56
CA LEU A 418 3.02 -6.80 31.83
C LEU A 418 2.12 -5.93 32.72
N ALA A 419 1.21 -6.55 33.48
CA ALA A 419 0.32 -5.85 34.40
C ALA A 419 1.08 -5.17 35.56
N ARG A 420 2.12 -5.83 36.11
CA ARG A 420 2.98 -5.23 37.13
C ARG A 420 3.77 -4.05 36.58
N ARG A 421 4.29 -4.16 35.36
CA ARG A 421 5.07 -3.10 34.71
C ARG A 421 4.26 -1.81 34.54
N ARG A 422 3.02 -1.92 34.07
CA ARG A 422 2.10 -0.77 33.96
C ARG A 422 1.77 -0.12 35.30
N LYS A 423 1.66 -0.91 36.38
CA LYS A 423 1.46 -0.36 37.74
C LYS A 423 2.71 0.34 38.27
N SER A 424 3.89 -0.08 37.85
CA SER A 424 5.17 0.43 38.34
C SER A 424 5.78 1.57 37.53
N GLU A 425 5.37 1.75 36.27
CA GLU A 425 5.83 2.87 35.44
C GLU A 425 4.99 4.13 35.77
N PRO A 426 5.52 5.10 36.54
CA PRO A 426 4.83 6.38 36.69
C PRO A 426 4.67 7.00 35.31
N SER A 427 3.47 7.50 35.00
CA SER A 427 3.15 8.28 33.79
C SER A 427 4.16 9.42 33.64
N THR A 428 5.26 9.14 32.95
CA THR A 428 6.31 10.09 32.68
C THR A 428 6.18 10.37 31.19
N THR A 429 5.76 11.59 30.88
CA THR A 429 5.53 12.10 29.54
C THR A 429 6.61 11.62 28.57
N CYS A 430 6.17 10.89 27.54
CA CYS A 430 6.99 10.30 26.48
C CYS A 430 7.86 11.39 25.83
N THR A 431 9.12 11.47 26.25
CA THR A 431 10.15 12.25 25.55
C THR A 431 10.93 11.24 24.73
N THR A 432 10.69 11.20 23.43
CA THR A 432 11.37 10.32 22.48
C THR A 432 12.85 10.70 22.37
N ALA A 433 13.69 10.05 23.18
CA ALA A 433 15.13 10.03 22.98
C ALA A 433 15.55 8.71 22.33
N ASN A 434 16.29 8.81 21.22
CA ASN A 434 16.92 7.69 20.51
C ASN A 434 17.76 6.85 21.47
N THR A 435 17.49 5.54 21.53
CA THR A 435 18.37 4.57 22.19
C THR A 435 18.89 3.57 21.17
N THR A 436 20.12 3.78 20.75
CA THR A 436 21.01 2.74 20.22
C THR A 436 21.90 2.28 21.39
N ASP A 437 22.25 0.99 21.40
CA ASP A 437 23.15 0.27 22.31
C ASP A 437 22.55 -0.35 23.59
N SER A 438 22.58 -1.69 23.67
CA SER A 438 23.49 -2.46 24.55
C SER A 438 23.16 -3.97 24.47
N SER A 439 24.08 -4.79 23.95
CA SER A 439 24.98 -5.70 24.69
C SER A 439 24.36 -7.00 25.23
N THR A 440 24.67 -8.06 24.48
CA THR A 440 25.03 -9.43 24.86
C THR A 440 25.23 -9.70 26.36
N MET A 441 24.42 -10.61 26.92
CA MET A 441 24.75 -11.40 28.11
C MET A 441 24.65 -12.88 27.75
N ALA A 442 25.81 -13.54 27.71
CA ALA A 442 25.94 -14.97 27.55
C ALA A 442 25.84 -15.65 28.91
N THR A 443 24.98 -16.66 29.03
CA THR A 443 25.08 -17.69 30.06
C THR A 443 24.88 -19.05 29.42
N ASP A 444 25.98 -19.79 29.32
CA ASP A 444 26.04 -21.24 29.19
C ASP A 444 25.36 -21.91 30.41
N ASN A 445 24.56 -22.96 30.17
CA ASN A 445 24.86 -24.29 30.71
C ASN A 445 23.80 -25.35 30.33
N ASN A 446 24.28 -26.34 29.56
CA ASN A 446 23.94 -27.76 29.53
C ASN A 446 22.82 -28.29 30.45
N LYS A 447 21.79 -28.87 29.82
CA LYS A 447 21.33 -30.24 30.15
C LYS A 447 20.55 -30.86 28.99
N GLU A 448 21.24 -31.68 28.19
CA GLU A 448 20.61 -32.69 27.37
C GLU A 448 19.96 -33.74 28.28
N GLN A 449 18.66 -33.97 28.11
CA GLN A 449 18.05 -35.28 28.32
C GLN A 449 16.70 -35.31 27.59
N GLY A 450 16.60 -36.23 26.62
CA GLY A 450 15.42 -36.43 25.79
C GLY A 450 14.20 -36.79 26.61
N GLY A 451 13.10 -36.12 26.28
CA GLY A 451 11.74 -36.44 26.70
C GLY A 451 10.81 -36.08 25.54
N ASP A 452 10.04 -37.06 25.10
CA ASP A 452 9.05 -36.94 24.04
C ASP A 452 8.07 -35.79 24.29
N GLY A 453 7.97 -34.87 23.33
CA GLY A 453 6.68 -34.44 22.79
C GLY A 453 5.78 -33.52 23.62
N ASP A 454 6.28 -32.78 24.61
CA ASP A 454 5.48 -31.71 25.22
C ASP A 454 5.41 -30.50 24.26
N ASN A 455 4.35 -30.50 23.44
CA ASN A 455 3.84 -29.36 22.68
C ASN A 455 3.33 -28.24 23.62
N ASN A 456 4.17 -27.77 24.54
CA ASN A 456 3.89 -26.60 25.35
C ASN A 456 4.14 -25.36 24.49
N SER A 457 3.28 -25.17 23.49
CA SER A 457 3.21 -23.96 22.67
C SER A 457 3.07 -22.78 23.61
N CYS A 458 4.16 -22.01 23.81
CA CYS A 458 4.13 -20.80 24.62
C CYS A 458 3.01 -19.90 24.09
N VAL A 459 1.96 -19.71 24.90
CA VAL A 459 0.81 -18.90 24.50
C VAL A 459 1.21 -17.44 24.65
N HIS A 460 1.60 -16.83 23.54
CA HIS A 460 1.95 -15.43 23.50
C HIS A 460 0.69 -14.55 23.53
N HIS A 461 0.72 -13.52 24.38
CA HIS A 461 -0.37 -12.57 24.56
C HIS A 461 0.05 -11.21 23.98
N THR A 462 -0.90 -10.47 23.42
CA THR A 462 -0.67 -9.12 22.90
C THR A 462 -0.28 -8.17 24.04
N SER A 463 0.72 -7.33 23.80
CA SER A 463 1.08 -6.21 24.69
C SER A 463 0.13 -5.01 24.55
N GLY A 464 -0.77 -5.08 23.57
CA GLY A 464 -1.64 -3.99 23.11
C GLY A 464 -0.93 -3.00 22.18
N LYS A 465 0.40 -3.09 22.01
CA LYS A 465 1.16 -2.21 21.11
C LYS A 465 0.96 -2.67 19.67
N VAL A 466 0.84 -1.71 18.76
CA VAL A 466 0.73 -1.96 17.32
C VAL A 466 2.11 -1.71 16.70
N ASP A 467 2.65 -2.72 16.03
CA ASP A 467 3.78 -2.60 15.11
C ASP A 467 3.28 -2.03 13.78
N VAL A 468 3.64 -0.78 13.51
CA VAL A 468 3.04 0.02 12.46
C VAL A 468 3.82 -0.14 11.16
N ASN A 469 3.19 -0.79 10.17
CA ASN A 469 3.76 -0.98 8.84
C ASN A 469 3.11 -0.06 7.79
N ILE A 470 1.79 0.10 7.86
CA ILE A 470 0.99 0.93 6.94
C ILE A 470 -0.02 1.73 7.76
N LEU A 471 -0.09 3.05 7.57
CA LEU A 471 -1.06 3.93 8.21
C LEU A 471 -2.01 4.61 7.22
N THR A 472 -1.54 4.88 6.01
CA THR A 472 -2.22 5.79 5.08
C THR A 472 -2.28 5.23 3.67
N GLY A 473 -3.06 5.89 2.80
CA GLY A 473 -3.07 5.55 1.38
C GLY A 473 -1.71 5.71 0.69
N THR A 474 -0.89 6.65 1.16
CA THR A 474 0.50 6.80 0.69
C THR A 474 1.39 5.63 1.11
N ASP A 475 1.19 5.07 2.29
CA ASP A 475 1.91 3.86 2.72
C ASP A 475 1.50 2.65 1.90
N LYS A 476 0.20 2.49 1.61
CA LYS A 476 -0.29 1.45 0.70
C LYS A 476 0.40 1.56 -0.67
N LEU A 477 0.47 2.77 -1.24
CA LEU A 477 1.14 3.01 -2.53
C LEU A 477 2.63 2.66 -2.49
N HIS A 478 3.34 3.02 -1.42
CA HIS A 478 4.74 2.65 -1.26
C HIS A 478 4.93 1.14 -1.15
N ALA A 479 4.14 0.48 -0.30
CA ALA A 479 4.14 -0.97 -0.14
C ALA A 479 3.87 -1.67 -1.48
N PHE A 480 2.89 -1.20 -2.25
CA PHE A 480 2.57 -1.76 -3.56
C PHE A 480 3.73 -1.62 -4.56
N ARG A 481 4.36 -0.45 -4.64
CA ARG A 481 5.56 -0.25 -5.50
C ARG A 481 6.73 -1.13 -5.08
N ASP A 482 6.91 -1.33 -3.78
CA ASP A 482 7.98 -2.19 -3.25
C ASP A 482 7.70 -3.67 -3.53
N ILE A 483 6.44 -4.10 -3.52
CA ILE A 483 6.04 -5.44 -4.01
C ILE A 483 6.45 -5.60 -5.47
N GLN A 484 6.02 -4.68 -6.34
CA GLN A 484 6.32 -4.72 -7.78
C GLN A 484 7.83 -4.78 -8.04
N ARG A 485 8.61 -3.94 -7.34
CA ARG A 485 10.07 -3.90 -7.48
C ARG A 485 10.73 -5.20 -7.01
N ARG A 486 10.36 -5.71 -5.83
CA ARG A 486 10.93 -6.96 -5.30
C ARG A 486 10.65 -8.13 -6.23
N PHE A 487 9.42 -8.22 -6.72
CA PHE A 487 9.02 -9.28 -7.65
C PHE A 487 9.83 -9.21 -8.95
N ALA A 488 9.94 -8.02 -9.57
CA ALA A 488 10.73 -7.84 -10.78
C ALA A 488 12.21 -8.23 -10.59
N VAL A 489 12.83 -7.82 -9.48
CA VAL A 489 14.22 -8.18 -9.15
C VAL A 489 14.39 -9.67 -8.89
N GLN A 490 13.46 -10.29 -8.17
CA GLN A 490 13.52 -11.72 -7.83
C GLN A 490 13.44 -12.63 -9.06
N HIS A 491 12.74 -12.18 -10.11
CA HIS A 491 12.50 -12.97 -11.31
C HIS A 491 13.26 -12.46 -12.55
N ASP A 492 14.16 -11.49 -12.40
CA ASP A 492 14.90 -10.84 -13.49
C ASP A 492 13.97 -10.33 -14.62
N LEU A 493 12.81 -9.78 -14.22
CA LEU A 493 11.79 -9.31 -15.14
C LEU A 493 11.90 -7.80 -15.35
N ALA A 494 11.65 -7.37 -16.58
CA ALA A 494 11.43 -5.96 -16.85
C ALA A 494 10.07 -5.50 -16.28
N PRO A 495 9.91 -4.22 -15.88
CA PRO A 495 8.68 -3.74 -15.25
C PRO A 495 7.38 -3.97 -16.06
N PHE A 496 7.48 -4.09 -17.38
CA PHE A 496 6.33 -4.29 -18.28
C PHE A 496 5.96 -5.77 -18.51
N GLU A 497 6.77 -6.71 -18.02
CA GLU A 497 6.57 -8.15 -18.22
C GLU A 497 5.58 -8.74 -17.20
N THR A 498 5.29 -8.00 -16.14
CA THR A 498 4.30 -8.37 -15.12
C THR A 498 3.07 -7.48 -15.22
N LYS A 499 1.89 -8.08 -15.10
CA LYS A 499 0.63 -7.34 -15.03
C LYS A 499 0.01 -7.42 -13.64
N TRP A 500 -0.31 -6.27 -13.08
CA TRP A 500 -0.84 -6.09 -11.73
C TRP A 500 -2.26 -5.55 -11.77
N ALA A 501 -3.16 -6.23 -11.06
CA ALA A 501 -4.48 -5.67 -10.74
C ALA A 501 -4.53 -5.26 -9.27
N TYR A 502 -5.10 -4.09 -8.99
CA TYR A 502 -5.37 -3.63 -7.64
C TYR A 502 -6.88 -3.45 -7.42
N PHE A 503 -7.38 -3.99 -6.31
CA PHE A 503 -8.78 -3.91 -5.89
C PHE A 503 -8.87 -3.04 -4.65
N GLY A 504 -9.73 -2.02 -4.71
CA GLY A 504 -9.96 -1.11 -3.59
C GLY A 504 -11.35 -0.49 -3.65
N ASP A 505 -11.81 0.08 -2.55
CA ASP A 505 -13.14 0.68 -2.44
C ASP A 505 -13.09 2.12 -1.90
N SER A 506 -11.95 2.52 -1.34
CA SER A 506 -11.83 3.76 -0.57
C SER A 506 -10.87 4.76 -1.20
N THR A 507 -10.91 6.01 -0.70
CA THR A 507 -9.91 7.03 -1.09
C THR A 507 -8.48 6.66 -0.69
N THR A 508 -8.28 5.74 0.28
CA THR A 508 -6.93 5.31 0.67
C THR A 508 -6.27 4.48 -0.42
N ASP A 509 -7.06 3.84 -1.28
CA ASP A 509 -6.58 2.98 -2.35
C ASP A 509 -6.29 3.72 -3.66
N LEU A 510 -6.65 4.99 -3.76
CA LEU A 510 -6.59 5.75 -5.01
C LEU A 510 -5.18 5.71 -5.65
N GLY A 511 -4.14 5.86 -4.83
CA GLY A 511 -2.76 5.77 -5.29
C GLY A 511 -2.47 4.41 -5.94
N CYS A 512 -2.83 3.32 -5.28
CA CYS A 512 -2.59 1.96 -5.78
C CYS A 512 -3.44 1.62 -7.01
N LEU A 513 -4.73 2.02 -7.01
CA LEU A 513 -5.65 1.85 -8.12
C LEU A 513 -5.11 2.47 -9.41
N VAL A 514 -4.49 3.65 -9.29
CA VAL A 514 -3.90 4.37 -10.42
C VAL A 514 -2.53 3.83 -10.81
N GLU A 515 -1.76 3.31 -9.85
CA GLU A 515 -0.42 2.78 -10.09
C GLU A 515 -0.46 1.42 -10.81
N ALA A 516 -1.49 0.62 -10.55
CA ALA A 516 -1.68 -0.70 -11.14
C ALA A 516 -1.94 -0.65 -12.65
N ASP A 517 -1.65 -1.75 -13.35
CA ASP A 517 -2.01 -1.88 -14.77
C ASP A 517 -3.53 -1.93 -14.94
N VAL A 518 -4.23 -2.51 -13.96
CA VAL A 518 -5.68 -2.56 -13.90
C VAL A 518 -6.16 -2.18 -12.50
N GLY A 519 -6.69 -0.97 -12.35
CA GLY A 519 -7.33 -0.53 -11.11
C GLY A 519 -8.84 -0.84 -11.10
N ILE A 520 -9.29 -1.59 -10.09
CA ILE A 520 -10.67 -2.04 -9.95
C ILE A 520 -11.28 -1.50 -8.65
N ILE A 521 -12.29 -0.64 -8.80
CA ILE A 521 -13.10 -0.11 -7.72
C ILE A 521 -14.21 -1.09 -7.38
N ILE A 522 -14.32 -1.45 -6.11
CA ILE A 522 -15.42 -2.26 -5.57
C ILE A 522 -16.40 -1.35 -4.81
N GLY A 523 -17.69 -1.43 -5.14
CA GLY A 523 -18.74 -0.69 -4.44
C GLY A 523 -19.06 0.70 -5.02
N LYS A 524 -19.56 1.58 -4.14
CA LYS A 524 -20.19 2.87 -4.51
C LYS A 524 -19.69 4.04 -3.67
N SER A 525 -18.44 3.99 -3.20
CA SER A 525 -17.85 5.03 -2.35
C SER A 525 -17.90 6.41 -3.02
N LYS A 526 -18.76 7.30 -2.51
CA LYS A 526 -18.95 8.64 -3.08
C LYS A 526 -17.69 9.48 -2.97
N SER A 527 -16.94 9.33 -1.87
CA SER A 527 -15.69 10.07 -1.65
C SER A 527 -14.63 9.68 -2.66
N LEU A 528 -14.42 8.37 -2.90
CA LEU A 528 -13.48 7.88 -3.92
C LEU A 528 -13.85 8.37 -5.32
N LEU A 529 -15.12 8.30 -5.69
CA LEU A 529 -15.58 8.74 -7.02
C LEU A 529 -15.40 10.25 -7.21
N SER A 530 -15.71 11.03 -6.19
CA SER A 530 -15.50 12.49 -6.20
C SER A 530 -14.01 12.84 -6.30
N GLU A 531 -13.14 12.05 -5.66
CA GLU A 531 -11.68 12.20 -5.76
C GLU A 531 -11.17 11.86 -7.16
N CYS A 532 -11.69 10.79 -7.77
CA CYS A 532 -11.36 10.41 -9.14
C CYS A 532 -11.74 11.52 -10.13
N GLU A 533 -12.97 12.04 -10.03
CA GLU A 533 -13.45 13.14 -10.86
C GLU A 533 -12.57 14.39 -10.71
N ARG A 534 -12.28 14.78 -9.47
CA ARG A 534 -11.40 15.94 -9.18
C ARG A 534 -9.99 15.76 -9.73
N SER A 535 -9.50 14.52 -9.74
CA SER A 535 -8.16 14.18 -10.24
C SER A 535 -8.12 13.95 -11.76
N GLY A 536 -9.26 14.08 -12.46
CA GLY A 536 -9.35 13.83 -13.90
C GLY A 536 -9.19 12.35 -14.29
N ILE A 537 -9.48 11.45 -13.35
CA ILE A 537 -9.41 10.00 -13.52
C ILE A 537 -10.74 9.51 -14.07
N GLN A 538 -10.69 8.76 -15.17
CA GLN A 538 -11.90 8.20 -15.76
C GLN A 538 -12.33 6.96 -14.97
N VAL A 539 -13.61 6.86 -14.62
CA VAL A 539 -14.19 5.65 -14.03
C VAL A 539 -15.19 5.05 -15.01
N VAL A 540 -15.02 3.77 -15.34
CA VAL A 540 -15.89 3.01 -16.24
C VAL A 540 -16.67 1.97 -15.45
N ASP A 541 -17.99 2.08 -15.48
CA ASP A 541 -18.87 1.11 -14.85
C ASP A 541 -18.94 -0.19 -15.64
N LEU A 542 -18.64 -1.29 -14.96
CA LEU A 542 -18.85 -2.62 -15.49
C LEU A 542 -20.21 -3.10 -15.00
N VAL A 543 -21.20 -2.99 -15.90
CA VAL A 543 -22.56 -3.47 -15.66
C VAL A 543 -22.61 -4.97 -15.96
N GLU A 544 -23.12 -5.76 -15.02
CA GLU A 544 -23.40 -7.17 -15.26
C GLU A 544 -24.37 -7.32 -16.44
N ARG A 545 -24.00 -8.16 -17.42
CA ARG A 545 -24.97 -8.66 -18.39
C ARG A 545 -25.92 -9.57 -17.62
N LYS A 546 -27.14 -9.09 -17.37
CA LYS A 546 -28.23 -9.90 -16.81
C LYS A 546 -28.61 -11.06 -17.73
#